data_AF-A0AA88UTB6-F1
#
_entry.id   AF-A0AA88UTB6-F1
#
_cell.length_a   1.000
_cell.length_b   1.000
_cell.length_c   1.000
_cell.angle_alpha   90.00
_cell.angle_beta   90.00
_cell.angle_gamma   90.00
#
_symmetry.space_group_name_H-M   'P 1'
#
loop_
_entity.id
_entity.type
_entity.pdbx_description
1 polymer ?
#
loop_
_entity_poly.entity_id
_entity_poly.type
_entity_poly.pdbx_seq_one_letter_code
_entity_poly.pdbx_strand_id
1 'polypeptide(L)'
;MKSEALQASVIADLVLLSCVGLHIVFVHGGDPEINHWLNRLGIEPNFHNGLRVTNASTIEVVAMVLVGHVNKKLVALINKAWGHSDGAGQMYNVNTDTTAGELAAALGAKKLIFLTDVAGILEDRDDRENLKMEIDIKGVKKMMKEGKIVGGMIPKVNCCVRCLAQGVRTTSIIDGRLEHSLLLDIMTDEGAGTMITGYGATVINLSGIDGRLLIARPSPNSEKLGLVGDITIVDPSALRPHIDNYHIPVNAFVAADGAGQMSNVNADTAVGELAAALGAEKLILLTDVVGILEDRDDPESLEKEIDIERVKKMMEEGKIIDGMIPKVKCCVRSLARGVRTTSIVDGRLEHSLLLEILTDEGAGTMITG
;
A
#
# COMPACT_ATOMS: atom_id res chain seq x y z
N MET A 1 1.88 -10.95 10.58
CA MET A 1 2.99 -11.24 11.51
C MET A 1 2.51 -10.94 12.93
N LYS A 2 2.73 -11.85 13.89
CA LYS A 2 2.19 -11.72 15.26
C LYS A 2 3.14 -10.98 16.22
N SER A 3 4.43 -10.87 15.88
CA SER A 3 5.46 -10.23 16.70
C SER A 3 6.00 -8.97 16.03
N GLU A 4 6.18 -7.90 16.81
CA GLU A 4 6.82 -6.66 16.35
C GLU A 4 8.28 -6.89 15.93
N ALA A 5 9.00 -7.77 16.61
CA ALA A 5 10.38 -8.11 16.27
C ALA A 5 10.46 -8.78 14.89
N LEU A 6 9.55 -9.72 14.60
CA LEU A 6 9.48 -10.36 13.28
C LEU A 6 9.07 -9.37 12.19
N GLN A 7 8.15 -8.47 12.50
CA GLN A 7 7.77 -7.41 11.56
C GLN A 7 8.97 -6.50 11.24
N ALA A 8 9.76 -6.11 12.24
CA ALA A 8 10.96 -5.31 12.04
C ALA A 8 12.03 -6.07 11.23
N SER A 9 12.23 -7.35 11.52
CA SER A 9 13.16 -8.23 10.78
C SER A 9 12.79 -8.33 9.30
N VAL A 10 11.52 -8.65 8.98
CA VAL A 10 11.04 -8.71 7.58
C VAL A 10 11.23 -7.37 6.87
N ILE A 11 10.99 -6.25 7.56
CA ILE A 11 11.17 -4.93 6.98
C ILE A 11 12.65 -4.61 6.72
N ALA A 12 13.55 -5.00 7.61
CA ALA A 12 14.98 -4.87 7.40
C ALA A 12 15.45 -5.71 6.21
N ASP A 13 14.91 -6.92 6.05
CA ASP A 13 15.20 -7.78 4.89
C ASP A 13 14.75 -7.12 3.58
N LEU A 14 13.53 -6.58 3.53
CA LEU A 14 13.00 -5.89 2.34
C LEU A 14 13.87 -4.68 1.96
N VAL A 15 14.29 -3.90 2.95
CA VAL A 15 15.19 -2.75 2.77
C VAL A 15 16.54 -3.21 2.22
N LEU A 16 17.15 -4.24 2.82
CA LEU A 16 18.44 -4.76 2.40
C LEU A 16 18.39 -5.32 0.97
N LEU A 17 17.38 -6.13 0.66
CA LEU A 17 17.20 -6.72 -0.67
C LEU A 17 17.00 -5.64 -1.73
N SER A 18 16.27 -4.56 -1.41
CA SER A 18 16.12 -3.40 -2.29
C SER A 18 17.44 -2.63 -2.46
N CYS A 19 18.22 -2.42 -1.38
CA CYS A 19 19.56 -1.82 -1.43
C CYS A 19 20.51 -2.55 -2.38
N VAL A 20 20.46 -3.88 -2.41
CA VAL A 20 21.33 -4.71 -3.26
C VAL A 20 20.80 -4.84 -4.70
N GLY A 21 19.72 -4.14 -5.03
CA GLY A 21 19.21 -3.99 -6.40
C GLY A 21 18.08 -4.95 -6.78
N LEU A 22 17.45 -5.64 -5.83
CA LEU A 22 16.26 -6.43 -6.15
C LEU A 22 15.02 -5.55 -6.27
N HIS A 23 14.21 -5.84 -7.28
CA HIS A 23 12.90 -5.25 -7.48
C HIS A 23 11.86 -5.99 -6.63
N ILE A 24 11.41 -5.34 -5.55
CA ILE A 24 10.53 -5.96 -4.56
C ILE A 24 9.14 -5.36 -4.65
N VAL A 25 8.14 -6.23 -4.80
CA VAL A 25 6.74 -5.88 -4.61
C VAL A 25 6.26 -6.56 -3.34
N PHE A 26 5.95 -5.75 -2.32
CA PHE A 26 5.48 -6.25 -1.05
C PHE A 26 3.95 -6.24 -1.01
N VAL A 27 3.38 -7.30 -0.45
CA VAL A 27 1.95 -7.54 -0.41
C VAL A 27 1.58 -7.98 1.00
N HIS A 28 0.44 -7.53 1.50
CA HIS A 28 -0.03 -7.96 2.81
C HIS A 28 -1.54 -8.22 2.85
N GLY A 29 -1.93 -9.14 3.73
CA GLY A 29 -3.29 -9.26 4.26
C GLY A 29 -3.45 -8.49 5.57
N GLY A 30 -4.45 -8.85 6.37
CA GLY A 30 -4.67 -8.19 7.66
C GLY A 30 -5.86 -8.72 8.47
N ASP A 31 -6.23 -9.98 8.32
CA ASP A 31 -7.42 -10.54 9.00
C ASP A 31 -7.47 -10.33 10.52
N PRO A 32 -6.36 -10.48 11.28
CA PRO A 32 -6.38 -10.20 12.72
C PRO A 32 -6.75 -8.73 13.04
N GLU A 33 -6.22 -7.79 12.26
CA GLU A 33 -6.50 -6.35 12.41
C GLU A 33 -7.93 -6.02 12.00
N ILE A 34 -8.43 -6.64 10.92
CA ILE A 34 -9.84 -6.50 10.51
C ILE A 34 -10.75 -7.01 11.63
N ASN A 35 -10.48 -8.20 12.18
CA ASN A 35 -11.27 -8.77 13.28
C ASN A 35 -11.27 -7.86 14.50
N HIS A 36 -10.13 -7.28 14.86
CA HIS A 36 -10.03 -6.32 15.96
C HIS A 36 -10.97 -5.13 15.75
N TRP A 37 -10.97 -4.52 14.56
CA TRP A 37 -11.82 -3.36 14.25
C TRP A 37 -13.30 -3.71 14.11
N LEU A 38 -13.64 -4.85 13.50
CA LEU A 38 -15.02 -5.34 13.43
C LEU A 38 -15.61 -5.52 14.84
N ASN A 39 -14.87 -6.18 15.74
CA ASN A 39 -15.29 -6.37 17.12
C ASN A 39 -15.50 -5.03 17.86
N ARG A 40 -14.63 -4.04 17.64
CA ARG A 40 -14.79 -2.69 18.21
C ARG A 40 -16.05 -1.97 17.73
N LEU A 41 -16.54 -2.30 16.54
CA LEU A 41 -17.76 -1.75 15.95
C LEU A 41 -19.00 -2.64 16.22
N GLY A 42 -18.85 -3.71 16.99
CA GLY A 42 -19.95 -4.64 17.28
C GLY A 42 -20.38 -5.48 16.07
N ILE A 43 -19.50 -5.66 15.08
CA ILE A 43 -19.74 -6.52 13.92
C ILE A 43 -19.02 -7.86 14.16
N GLU A 44 -19.75 -8.97 14.19
CA GLU A 44 -19.16 -10.29 14.39
C GLU A 44 -18.39 -10.76 13.14
N PRO A 45 -17.10 -11.11 13.26
CA PRO A 45 -16.34 -11.69 12.16
C PRO A 45 -16.88 -13.07 11.77
N ASN A 46 -17.13 -13.28 10.47
CA ASN A 46 -17.62 -14.55 9.95
C ASN A 46 -16.75 -15.03 8.77
N PHE A 47 -16.49 -16.34 8.72
CA PHE A 47 -15.68 -16.99 7.69
C PHE A 47 -16.40 -18.21 7.15
N HIS A 48 -16.28 -18.44 5.84
CA HIS A 48 -16.78 -19.62 5.16
C HIS A 48 -15.68 -20.19 4.26
N ASN A 49 -15.22 -21.41 4.55
CA ASN A 49 -14.12 -22.08 3.83
C ASN A 49 -12.85 -21.24 3.72
N GLY A 50 -12.45 -20.57 4.81
CA GLY A 50 -11.25 -19.73 4.86
C GLY A 50 -11.39 -18.35 4.20
N LEU A 51 -12.55 -18.02 3.64
CA LEU A 51 -12.85 -16.69 3.10
C LEU A 51 -13.75 -15.91 4.06
N ARG A 52 -13.47 -14.63 4.25
CA ARG A 52 -14.29 -13.75 5.09
C ARG A 52 -15.62 -13.45 4.41
N VAL A 53 -16.72 -13.78 5.06
CA VAL A 53 -18.05 -13.33 4.64
C VAL A 53 -18.10 -11.81 4.82
N THR A 54 -18.35 -11.09 3.73
CA THR A 54 -18.18 -9.64 3.68
C THR A 54 -19.46 -8.98 3.16
N ASN A 55 -20.22 -8.32 4.03
CA ASN A 55 -21.37 -7.50 3.62
C ASN A 55 -20.95 -6.03 3.39
N ALA A 56 -21.93 -5.15 3.13
CA ALA A 56 -21.67 -3.73 2.86
C ALA A 56 -20.93 -3.01 4.01
N SER A 57 -21.31 -3.23 5.27
CA SER A 57 -20.59 -2.61 6.40
C SER A 57 -19.20 -3.23 6.61
N THR A 58 -19.07 -4.53 6.35
CA THR A 58 -17.78 -5.24 6.50
C THR A 58 -16.78 -4.79 5.45
N ILE A 59 -17.18 -4.57 4.19
CA ILE A 59 -16.23 -4.13 3.15
C ILE A 59 -15.65 -2.75 3.44
N GLU A 60 -16.44 -1.83 4.01
CA GLU A 60 -15.96 -0.52 4.43
C GLU A 60 -14.87 -0.66 5.49
N VAL A 61 -15.09 -1.50 6.51
CA VAL A 61 -14.11 -1.77 7.56
C VAL A 61 -12.86 -2.45 6.98
N VAL A 62 -13.03 -3.44 6.11
CA VAL A 62 -11.91 -4.11 5.43
C VAL A 62 -11.05 -3.09 4.67
N ALA A 63 -11.67 -2.20 3.89
CA ALA A 63 -10.96 -1.16 3.15
C ALA A 63 -10.24 -0.16 4.08
N MET A 64 -10.93 0.34 5.10
CA MET A 64 -10.34 1.26 6.09
C MET A 64 -9.14 0.64 6.80
N VAL A 65 -9.24 -0.63 7.19
CA VAL A 65 -8.17 -1.31 7.94
C VAL A 65 -7.02 -1.69 7.05
N LEU A 66 -7.27 -2.36 5.92
CA LEU A 66 -6.17 -2.83 5.06
C LEU A 66 -5.43 -1.65 4.41
N VAL A 67 -6.17 -0.74 3.77
CA VAL A 67 -5.57 0.36 3.00
C VAL A 67 -5.14 1.52 3.91
N GLY A 68 -5.99 1.87 4.88
CA GLY A 68 -5.79 3.05 5.73
C GLY A 68 -4.92 2.79 6.97
N HIS A 69 -4.93 1.59 7.53
CA HIS A 69 -4.21 1.28 8.77
C HIS A 69 -2.99 0.37 8.55
N VAL A 70 -3.20 -0.87 8.10
CA VAL A 70 -2.15 -1.89 8.00
C VAL A 70 -1.12 -1.49 6.95
N ASN A 71 -1.55 -1.10 5.75
CA ASN A 71 -0.64 -0.71 4.69
C ASN A 71 0.20 0.51 5.08
N LYS A 72 -0.42 1.55 5.63
CA LYS A 72 0.27 2.76 6.10
C LYS A 72 1.26 2.46 7.23
N LYS A 73 0.92 1.57 8.16
CA LYS A 73 1.84 1.11 9.21
C LYS A 73 3.08 0.44 8.61
N LEU A 74 2.92 -0.43 7.61
CA LEU A 74 4.04 -1.10 6.94
C LEU A 74 4.93 -0.09 6.20
N VAL A 75 4.33 0.83 5.44
CA VAL A 75 5.08 1.90 4.76
C VAL A 75 5.86 2.76 5.76
N ALA A 76 5.26 3.16 6.87
CA ALA A 76 5.94 3.95 7.91
C ALA A 76 7.14 3.21 8.50
N LEU A 77 7.00 1.89 8.74
CA LEU A 77 8.10 1.08 9.26
C LEU A 77 9.21 0.86 8.24
N ILE A 78 8.89 0.66 6.96
CA ILE A 78 9.90 0.58 5.89
C ILE A 78 10.64 1.91 5.78
N ASN A 79 9.93 3.05 5.76
CA ASN A 79 10.54 4.38 5.76
C ASN A 79 11.44 4.61 6.99
N LYS A 80 11.03 4.13 8.17
CA LYS A 80 11.86 4.16 9.38
C LYS A 80 13.15 3.36 9.20
N ALA A 81 13.08 2.14 8.68
CA ALA A 81 14.25 1.29 8.45
C ALA A 81 15.24 1.92 7.45
N TRP A 82 14.74 2.73 6.50
CA TRP A 82 15.55 3.56 5.62
C TRP A 82 16.12 4.84 6.27
N GLY A 83 15.83 5.12 7.54
CA GLY A 83 16.26 6.34 8.23
C GLY A 83 15.49 7.60 7.84
N HIS A 84 14.32 7.48 7.21
CA HIS A 84 13.49 8.61 6.75
C HIS A 84 12.39 9.01 7.76
N SER A 85 12.42 8.48 8.98
CA SER A 85 11.48 8.84 10.04
C SER A 85 12.21 9.38 11.28
N ASP A 86 11.46 9.95 12.23
CA ASP A 86 11.90 10.42 13.55
C ASP A 86 12.53 9.35 14.47
N GLY A 87 12.89 8.17 13.94
CA GLY A 87 13.39 7.02 14.68
C GLY A 87 12.32 6.25 15.45
N ALA A 88 11.11 6.78 15.63
CA ALA A 88 10.03 6.09 16.35
C ALA A 88 9.18 5.22 15.40
N GLY A 89 8.92 5.69 14.17
CA GLY A 89 8.04 4.98 13.22
C GLY A 89 6.57 5.03 13.62
N GLN A 90 6.25 5.98 14.50
CA GLN A 90 4.90 6.25 14.97
C GLN A 90 4.09 6.91 13.85
N MET A 91 2.85 6.47 13.66
CA MET A 91 1.91 7.17 12.79
C MET A 91 1.36 8.38 13.53
N TYR A 92 1.44 9.55 12.89
CA TYR A 92 0.88 10.79 13.38
C TYR A 92 -0.28 11.21 12.48
N ASN A 93 -1.33 11.76 13.08
CA ASN A 93 -2.34 12.48 12.32
C ASN A 93 -1.74 13.83 11.89
N VAL A 94 -1.22 13.88 10.67
CA VAL A 94 -0.69 15.12 10.08
C VAL A 94 -1.82 15.81 9.34
N ASN A 95 -2.00 17.10 9.64
CA ASN A 95 -2.97 17.91 8.92
C ASN A 95 -2.61 17.96 7.42
N THR A 96 -3.57 17.66 6.55
CA THR A 96 -3.39 17.60 5.08
C THR A 96 -2.77 18.88 4.52
N ASP A 97 -3.11 20.04 5.09
CA ASP A 97 -2.56 21.31 4.64
C ASP A 97 -1.06 21.40 4.95
N THR A 98 -0.65 20.98 6.15
CA THR A 98 0.75 20.90 6.53
C THR A 98 1.52 19.96 5.59
N THR A 99 0.98 18.78 5.29
CA THR A 99 1.61 17.83 4.38
C THR A 99 1.78 18.40 2.98
N ALA A 100 0.72 18.99 2.42
CA ALA A 100 0.78 19.63 1.10
C ALA A 100 1.84 20.75 1.05
N GLY A 101 2.01 21.47 2.16
CA GLY A 101 3.03 22.48 2.31
C GLY A 101 4.45 21.98 2.25
N GLU A 102 4.79 21.06 3.15
CA GLU A 102 6.13 20.49 3.21
C GLU A 102 6.45 19.76 1.90
N LEU A 103 5.48 19.10 1.27
CA LEU A 103 5.67 18.45 -0.03
C LEU A 103 5.97 19.48 -1.12
N ALA A 104 5.20 20.58 -1.19
CA ALA A 104 5.43 21.64 -2.15
C ALA A 104 6.81 22.29 -1.95
N ALA A 105 7.24 22.50 -0.71
CA ALA A 105 8.57 23.02 -0.41
C ALA A 105 9.68 22.04 -0.81
N ALA A 106 9.54 20.75 -0.44
CA ALA A 106 10.51 19.71 -0.78
C ALA A 106 10.66 19.50 -2.29
N LEU A 107 9.56 19.58 -3.04
CA LEU A 107 9.55 19.51 -4.49
C LEU A 107 10.09 20.77 -5.18
N GLY A 108 10.41 21.83 -4.41
CA GLY A 108 10.76 23.13 -4.97
C GLY A 108 9.63 23.73 -5.81
N ALA A 109 8.38 23.43 -5.44
CA ALA A 109 7.22 23.82 -6.21
C ALA A 109 7.21 25.34 -6.38
N LYS A 110 6.99 25.80 -7.61
CA LYS A 110 6.81 27.23 -7.89
C LYS A 110 5.51 27.76 -7.28
N LYS A 111 4.51 26.87 -7.13
CA LYS A 111 3.17 27.18 -6.66
C LYS A 111 2.53 26.04 -5.87
N LEU A 112 1.98 26.34 -4.69
CA LEU A 112 1.08 25.44 -3.94
C LEU A 112 -0.35 25.96 -4.04
N ILE A 113 -1.32 25.09 -4.28
CA ILE A 113 -2.73 25.45 -4.43
C ILE A 113 -3.60 24.67 -3.45
N PHE A 114 -4.30 25.36 -2.54
CA PHE A 114 -5.36 24.76 -1.72
C PHE A 114 -6.71 24.89 -2.42
N LEU A 115 -7.34 23.75 -2.70
CA LEU A 115 -8.71 23.68 -3.21
C LEU A 115 -9.67 23.59 -2.03
N THR A 116 -10.51 24.60 -1.83
CA THR A 116 -11.42 24.67 -0.67
C THR A 116 -12.84 25.07 -1.06
N ASP A 117 -13.79 24.80 -0.17
CA ASP A 117 -15.20 25.23 -0.26
C ASP A 117 -15.42 26.71 0.12
N VAL A 118 -14.36 27.40 0.54
CA VAL A 118 -14.30 28.84 0.79
C VAL A 118 -13.51 29.53 -0.31
N ALA A 119 -13.96 30.73 -0.72
CA ALA A 119 -13.37 31.49 -1.82
C ALA A 119 -11.93 31.98 -1.56
N GLY A 120 -11.49 32.02 -0.30
CA GLY A 120 -10.15 32.43 0.12
C GLY A 120 -10.18 33.25 1.42
N ILE A 121 -9.22 34.17 1.59
CA ILE A 121 -9.17 35.08 2.75
C ILE A 121 -10.12 36.26 2.49
N LEU A 122 -11.13 36.44 3.34
CA LEU A 122 -12.06 37.57 3.24
C LEU A 122 -11.58 38.74 4.11
N GLU A 123 -11.79 39.99 3.65
CA GLU A 123 -11.47 41.18 4.46
C GLU A 123 -12.46 41.39 5.61
N ASP A 124 -13.71 41.01 5.37
CA ASP A 124 -14.81 40.93 6.35
C ASP A 124 -15.44 39.54 6.26
N ARG A 125 -15.72 38.94 7.43
CA ARG A 125 -16.14 37.54 7.52
C ARG A 125 -17.60 37.36 7.11
N ASP A 126 -18.41 38.41 7.26
CA ASP A 126 -19.85 38.37 6.97
C ASP A 126 -20.17 38.73 5.51
N ASP A 127 -19.17 39.19 4.75
CA ASP A 127 -19.29 39.56 3.34
C ASP A 127 -18.45 38.63 2.44
N ARG A 128 -19.13 37.70 1.76
CA ARG A 128 -18.50 36.71 0.88
C ARG A 128 -17.97 37.31 -0.44
N GLU A 129 -18.34 38.54 -0.78
CA GLU A 129 -17.88 39.21 -2.01
C GLU A 129 -16.54 39.93 -1.80
N ASN A 130 -16.13 40.14 -0.54
CA ASN A 130 -14.92 40.88 -0.21
C ASN A 130 -13.68 39.99 -0.11
N LEU A 131 -13.33 39.33 -1.22
CA LEU A 131 -12.18 38.44 -1.34
C LEU A 131 -10.86 39.23 -1.47
N LYS A 132 -9.90 38.92 -0.60
CA LYS A 132 -8.54 39.43 -0.67
C LYS A 132 -7.77 38.69 -1.78
N MET A 133 -7.71 39.27 -2.97
CA MET A 133 -7.05 38.67 -4.15
C MET A 133 -5.53 38.51 -3.99
N GLU A 134 -4.88 39.40 -3.23
CA GLU A 134 -3.44 39.34 -2.95
C GLU A 134 -3.15 39.79 -1.51
N ILE A 135 -2.26 39.07 -0.84
CA ILE A 135 -1.84 39.39 0.52
C ILE A 135 -0.40 38.90 0.76
N ASP A 136 0.44 39.76 1.33
CA ASP A 136 1.80 39.41 1.69
C ASP A 136 1.87 38.74 3.07
N ILE A 137 3.03 38.17 3.43
CA ILE A 137 3.21 37.47 4.72
C ILE A 137 2.91 38.39 5.91
N LYS A 138 3.23 39.68 5.80
CA LYS A 138 2.97 40.66 6.87
C LYS A 138 1.46 40.91 7.03
N GLY A 139 0.74 41.08 5.93
CA GLY A 139 -0.71 41.23 5.91
C GLY A 139 -1.42 40.00 6.47
N VAL A 140 -0.97 38.80 6.10
CA VAL A 140 -1.48 37.54 6.64
C VAL A 140 -1.34 37.49 8.16
N LYS A 141 -0.12 37.73 8.69
CA LYS A 141 0.14 37.72 10.13
C LYS A 141 -0.71 38.75 10.88
N LYS A 142 -0.92 39.92 10.28
CA LYS A 142 -1.79 40.96 10.83
C LYS A 142 -3.25 40.49 10.91
N MET A 143 -3.81 39.95 9.82
CA MET A 143 -5.19 39.46 9.78
C MET A 143 -5.43 38.26 10.71
N MET A 144 -4.43 37.41 10.92
CA MET A 144 -4.49 36.36 11.94
C MET A 144 -4.55 36.94 13.36
N LYS A 145 -3.73 37.95 13.67
CA LYS A 145 -3.73 38.62 14.98
C LYS A 145 -5.04 39.38 15.25
N GLU A 146 -5.66 39.92 14.21
CA GLU A 146 -6.96 40.59 14.27
C GLU A 146 -8.16 39.62 14.33
N GLY A 147 -7.92 38.30 14.31
CA GLY A 147 -8.98 37.29 14.39
C GLY A 147 -9.85 37.18 13.13
N LYS A 148 -9.41 37.72 11.99
CA LYS A 148 -10.13 37.65 10.71
C LYS A 148 -9.95 36.31 10.01
N ILE A 149 -8.83 35.63 10.25
CA ILE A 149 -8.55 34.27 9.75
C ILE A 149 -8.78 33.27 10.89
N VAL A 150 -9.80 32.44 10.76
CA VAL A 150 -10.26 31.54 11.84
C VAL A 150 -10.62 30.14 11.33
N GLY A 151 -10.73 29.19 12.27
CA GLY A 151 -11.15 27.81 11.97
C GLY A 151 -10.18 27.09 11.03
N GLY A 152 -10.73 26.34 10.08
CA GLY A 152 -9.96 25.53 9.12
C GLY A 152 -9.07 26.32 8.16
N MET A 153 -9.16 27.66 8.13
CA MET A 153 -8.30 28.52 7.29
C MET A 153 -6.93 28.80 7.93
N ILE A 154 -6.85 28.80 9.27
CA ILE A 154 -5.58 29.00 10.00
C ILE A 154 -4.48 28.03 9.57
N PRO A 155 -4.70 26.69 9.54
CA PRO A 155 -3.65 25.75 9.12
C PRO A 155 -3.22 25.95 7.65
N LYS A 156 -4.16 26.24 6.74
CA LYS A 156 -3.89 26.51 5.31
C LYS A 156 -2.98 27.70 5.11
N VAL A 157 -3.30 28.79 5.80
CA VAL A 157 -2.55 30.05 5.72
C VAL A 157 -1.17 29.91 6.38
N ASN A 158 -1.06 29.24 7.53
CA ASN A 158 0.22 28.95 8.17
C ASN A 158 1.13 28.10 7.27
N CYS A 159 0.56 27.10 6.60
CA CYS A 159 1.26 26.31 5.61
C CYS A 159 1.77 27.18 4.44
N CYS A 160 0.91 28.02 3.86
CA CYS A 160 1.30 28.95 2.79
C CYS A 160 2.49 29.84 3.19
N VAL A 161 2.47 30.39 4.40
CA VAL A 161 3.56 31.22 4.94
C VAL A 161 4.86 30.42 5.09
N ARG A 162 4.78 29.19 5.59
CA ARG A 162 5.95 28.31 5.77
C ARG A 162 6.59 27.91 4.44
N CYS A 163 5.77 27.60 3.44
CA CYS A 163 6.22 27.31 2.07
C CYS A 163 6.98 28.49 1.46
N LEU A 164 6.38 29.70 1.53
CA LEU A 164 7.01 30.92 1.03
C LEU A 164 8.36 31.18 1.71
N ALA A 165 8.46 30.91 3.02
CA ALA A 165 9.71 31.05 3.77
C ALA A 165 10.78 30.00 3.41
N GLN A 166 10.38 28.84 2.88
CA GLN A 166 11.27 27.77 2.43
C GLN A 166 11.64 27.89 0.93
N GLY A 167 11.23 28.97 0.25
CA GLY A 167 11.63 29.26 -1.13
C GLY A 167 10.58 28.92 -2.19
N VAL A 168 9.38 28.45 -1.80
CA VAL A 168 8.23 28.35 -2.71
C VAL A 168 7.87 29.76 -3.18
N ARG A 169 7.84 29.97 -4.50
CA ARG A 169 7.73 31.32 -5.07
C ARG A 169 6.34 31.95 -4.82
N THR A 170 5.28 31.15 -4.90
CA THR A 170 3.90 31.59 -4.72
C THR A 170 3.05 30.51 -4.06
N THR A 171 2.02 30.90 -3.31
CA THR A 171 1.00 29.98 -2.80
C THR A 171 -0.37 30.58 -3.09
N SER A 172 -1.39 29.76 -3.34
CA SER A 172 -2.72 30.21 -3.71
C SER A 172 -3.76 29.29 -3.10
N ILE A 173 -4.94 29.82 -2.81
CA ILE A 173 -6.11 29.05 -2.44
C ILE A 173 -7.11 29.36 -3.53
N ILE A 174 -7.52 28.36 -4.32
CA ILE A 174 -8.40 28.57 -5.48
C ILE A 174 -9.59 27.64 -5.41
N ASP A 175 -10.59 27.98 -6.21
CA ASP A 175 -11.77 27.18 -6.44
C ASP A 175 -11.55 26.22 -7.61
N GLY A 176 -11.69 24.92 -7.37
CA GLY A 176 -11.42 23.84 -8.33
C GLY A 176 -12.48 23.67 -9.42
N ARG A 177 -13.45 24.57 -9.46
CA ARG A 177 -14.55 24.56 -10.43
C ARG A 177 -14.20 25.24 -11.77
N LEU A 178 -12.95 25.67 -11.97
CA LEU A 178 -12.50 26.39 -13.17
C LEU A 178 -11.59 25.53 -14.07
N GLU A 179 -11.78 25.66 -15.39
CA GLU A 179 -11.14 24.79 -16.40
C GLU A 179 -9.66 25.14 -16.70
N HIS A 180 -8.84 24.08 -16.82
CA HIS A 180 -7.49 24.02 -17.42
C HIS A 180 -6.31 24.76 -16.74
N SER A 181 -6.41 25.16 -15.48
CA SER A 181 -5.32 25.80 -14.74
C SER A 181 -4.09 24.93 -14.48
N LEU A 182 -4.22 23.60 -14.61
CA LEU A 182 -3.19 22.60 -14.32
C LEU A 182 -2.19 22.40 -15.48
N LEU A 183 -2.60 22.70 -16.71
CA LEU A 183 -1.89 22.26 -17.92
C LEU A 183 -0.66 23.12 -18.26
N LEU A 184 -0.64 24.39 -17.89
CA LEU A 184 0.41 25.32 -18.33
C LEU A 184 1.75 25.13 -17.60
N ASP A 185 1.74 24.55 -16.40
CA ASP A 185 2.97 24.27 -15.61
C ASP A 185 3.54 22.88 -15.94
N ILE A 186 2.69 21.99 -16.46
CA ILE A 186 3.04 20.62 -16.87
C ILE A 186 3.71 20.60 -18.24
N MET A 187 3.32 21.50 -19.16
CA MET A 187 3.61 21.35 -20.59
C MET A 187 4.92 22.00 -21.08
N THR A 188 5.96 22.11 -20.24
CA THR A 188 7.29 22.51 -20.73
C THR A 188 8.42 21.60 -20.24
N ASP A 189 9.04 20.95 -21.21
CA ASP A 189 10.17 20.01 -21.22
C ASP A 189 11.23 20.11 -20.10
N GLU A 190 11.77 21.30 -19.86
CA GLU A 190 13.13 21.35 -19.28
C GLU A 190 13.21 21.68 -17.79
N GLY A 191 12.13 22.06 -17.11
CA GLY A 191 12.31 22.76 -15.84
C GLY A 191 13.36 23.87 -16.02
N ALA A 192 14.18 24.21 -15.02
CA ALA A 192 15.24 25.22 -15.23
C ALA A 192 16.48 25.01 -14.35
N GLY A 193 16.81 23.76 -13.99
CA GLY A 193 17.82 23.54 -12.97
C GLY A 193 18.37 22.13 -12.84
N THR A 194 19.40 22.04 -11.99
CA THR A 194 20.27 20.88 -11.80
C THR A 194 19.71 19.89 -10.78
N MET A 195 19.81 18.60 -11.12
CA MET A 195 19.40 17.46 -10.30
C MET A 195 20.58 16.92 -9.48
N ILE A 196 20.36 16.74 -8.18
CA ILE A 196 21.30 16.08 -7.26
C ILE A 196 20.61 14.80 -6.78
N THR A 197 21.22 13.65 -7.00
CA THR A 197 20.67 12.34 -6.64
C THR A 197 21.38 11.79 -5.41
N GLY A 198 20.61 11.46 -4.38
CA GLY A 198 21.00 10.55 -3.32
C GLY A 198 20.19 9.26 -3.45
N TYR A 199 20.77 8.12 -3.04
CA TYR A 199 20.03 6.87 -2.96
C TYR A 199 19.12 6.90 -1.73
N GLY A 200 17.85 7.26 -1.94
CA GLY A 200 16.76 7.00 -1.02
C GLY A 200 15.76 6.09 -1.72
N ALA A 201 15.32 5.01 -1.07
CA ALA A 201 14.26 4.18 -1.61
C ALA A 201 12.90 4.82 -1.29
N THR A 202 12.10 5.07 -2.32
CA THR A 202 10.71 5.49 -2.13
C THR A 202 9.85 4.27 -1.88
N VAL A 203 9.06 4.29 -0.81
CA VAL A 203 8.03 3.28 -0.57
C VAL A 203 6.70 3.84 -1.02
N ILE A 204 5.95 3.09 -1.83
CA ILE A 204 4.69 3.55 -2.42
C ILE A 204 3.55 2.65 -1.94
N ASN A 205 2.49 3.26 -1.43
CA ASN A 205 1.26 2.53 -1.08
C ASN A 205 0.34 2.48 -2.28
N LEU A 206 -0.12 1.28 -2.62
CA LEU A 206 -1.21 1.07 -3.56
C LEU A 206 -2.20 0.03 -3.01
N SER A 207 -3.44 0.15 -3.44
CA SER A 207 -4.45 -0.91 -3.35
C SER A 207 -4.73 -1.51 -4.73
N GLY A 208 -5.55 -2.56 -4.79
CA GLY A 208 -6.01 -3.10 -6.07
C GLY A 208 -6.82 -2.09 -6.90
N ILE A 209 -7.44 -1.09 -6.28
CA ILE A 209 -8.23 -0.08 -6.99
C ILE A 209 -7.34 0.97 -7.65
N ASP A 210 -6.21 1.30 -7.00
CA ASP A 210 -5.31 2.37 -7.44
C ASP A 210 -4.68 2.02 -8.78
N GLY A 211 -4.77 2.95 -9.73
CA GLY A 211 -4.28 2.72 -11.10
C GLY A 211 -4.96 1.55 -11.82
N ARG A 212 -6.09 1.05 -11.31
CA ARG A 212 -6.80 -0.15 -11.81
C ARG A 212 -5.95 -1.42 -11.75
N LEU A 213 -5.09 -1.51 -10.73
CA LEU A 213 -4.17 -2.64 -10.56
C LEU A 213 -4.89 -4.00 -10.59
N LEU A 214 -6.06 -4.10 -9.95
CA LEU A 214 -6.92 -5.27 -9.91
C LEU A 214 -8.37 -4.88 -10.25
N ILE A 215 -8.97 -5.61 -11.19
CA ILE A 215 -10.42 -5.56 -11.42
C ILE A 215 -11.01 -6.88 -10.95
N ALA A 216 -11.99 -6.79 -10.05
CA ALA A 216 -12.69 -7.96 -9.52
C ALA A 216 -14.10 -8.09 -10.10
N ARG A 217 -14.63 -9.30 -10.01
CA ARG A 217 -16.06 -9.61 -10.17
C ARG A 217 -16.56 -10.33 -8.93
N PRO A 218 -17.88 -10.34 -8.64
CA PRO A 218 -18.42 -11.15 -7.56
C PRO A 218 -17.96 -12.61 -7.67
N SER A 219 -17.52 -13.17 -6.54
CA SER A 219 -17.16 -14.59 -6.46
C SER A 219 -18.36 -15.46 -6.85
N PRO A 220 -18.17 -16.63 -7.48
CA PRO A 220 -19.26 -17.58 -7.76
C PRO A 220 -20.07 -17.97 -6.51
N ASN A 221 -19.48 -17.83 -5.32
CA ASN A 221 -20.13 -18.09 -4.03
C ASN A 221 -20.66 -16.81 -3.36
N SER A 222 -20.88 -15.72 -4.11
CA SER A 222 -21.30 -14.41 -3.56
C SER A 222 -22.61 -14.46 -2.79
N GLU A 223 -23.52 -15.39 -3.10
CA GLU A 223 -24.74 -15.61 -2.31
C GLU A 223 -24.45 -15.92 -0.83
N LYS A 224 -23.34 -16.61 -0.55
CA LYS A 224 -22.91 -16.98 0.81
C LYS A 224 -21.85 -16.01 1.36
N LEU A 225 -21.00 -15.48 0.49
CA LEU A 225 -19.82 -14.70 0.88
C LEU A 225 -20.06 -13.18 0.85
N GLY A 226 -21.10 -12.70 0.18
CA GLY A 226 -21.36 -11.29 -0.05
C GLY A 226 -20.37 -10.68 -1.05
N LEU A 227 -19.80 -9.53 -0.69
CA LEU A 227 -18.85 -8.71 -1.45
C LEU A 227 -17.43 -9.29 -1.43
N VAL A 228 -17.30 -10.58 -1.70
CA VAL A 228 -16.02 -11.24 -1.97
C VAL A 228 -15.81 -11.31 -3.48
N GLY A 229 -14.63 -10.90 -3.93
CA GLY A 229 -14.29 -10.75 -5.34
C GLY A 229 -13.30 -11.78 -5.84
N ASP A 230 -13.52 -12.26 -7.07
CA ASP A 230 -12.56 -13.00 -7.88
C ASP A 230 -11.89 -12.03 -8.85
N ILE A 231 -10.56 -12.12 -8.98
CA ILE A 231 -9.78 -11.26 -9.88
C ILE A 231 -10.03 -11.66 -11.33
N THR A 232 -10.33 -10.66 -12.16
CA THR A 232 -10.55 -10.82 -13.60
C THR A 232 -9.42 -10.26 -14.42
N ILE A 233 -8.88 -9.11 -14.02
CA ILE A 233 -7.81 -8.39 -14.72
C ILE A 233 -6.79 -7.95 -13.67
N VAL A 234 -5.52 -8.08 -14.03
CA VAL A 234 -4.41 -7.46 -13.33
C VAL A 234 -3.67 -6.56 -14.31
N ASP A 235 -3.59 -5.27 -13.99
CA ASP A 235 -2.88 -4.28 -14.80
C ASP A 235 -1.73 -3.64 -14.00
N PRO A 236 -0.50 -4.14 -14.12
CA PRO A 236 0.63 -3.60 -13.38
C PRO A 236 1.22 -2.33 -14.02
N SER A 237 0.54 -1.69 -14.98
CA SER A 237 1.00 -0.45 -15.63
C SER A 237 1.29 0.68 -14.63
N ALA A 238 0.51 0.78 -13.56
CA ALA A 238 0.76 1.75 -12.50
C ALA A 238 1.96 1.38 -11.59
N LEU A 239 2.32 0.10 -11.51
CA LEU A 239 3.43 -0.38 -10.68
C LEU A 239 4.78 -0.30 -11.40
N ARG A 240 4.82 -0.56 -12.71
CA ARG A 240 6.07 -0.69 -13.48
C ARG A 240 7.00 0.53 -13.33
N PRO A 241 6.55 1.78 -13.48
CA PRO A 241 7.44 2.93 -13.29
C PRO A 241 8.04 3.01 -11.89
N HIS A 242 7.33 2.54 -10.87
CA HIS A 242 7.83 2.51 -9.50
C HIS A 242 8.85 1.41 -9.30
N ILE A 243 8.57 0.22 -9.83
CA ILE A 243 9.49 -0.91 -9.82
C ILE A 243 10.80 -0.55 -10.55
N ASP A 244 10.71 0.05 -11.74
CA ASP A 244 11.86 0.47 -12.55
C ASP A 244 12.74 1.52 -11.85
N ASN A 245 12.14 2.31 -10.95
CA ASN A 245 12.83 3.29 -10.10
C ASN A 245 13.28 2.72 -8.74
N TYR A 246 13.31 1.39 -8.58
CA TYR A 246 13.70 0.71 -7.33
C TYR A 246 12.84 1.09 -6.11
N HIS A 247 11.64 1.60 -6.33
CA HIS A 247 10.69 1.80 -5.25
C HIS A 247 10.17 0.45 -4.75
N ILE A 248 9.73 0.39 -3.50
CA ILE A 248 9.05 -0.78 -2.94
C ILE A 248 7.54 -0.49 -2.92
N PRO A 249 6.74 -1.05 -3.85
CA PRO A 249 5.29 -0.95 -3.77
C PRO A 249 4.78 -1.87 -2.66
N VAL A 250 4.00 -1.32 -1.74
CA VAL A 250 3.32 -2.04 -0.66
C VAL A 250 1.84 -2.09 -0.98
N ASN A 251 1.32 -3.29 -1.27
CA ASN A 251 0.00 -3.46 -1.84
C ASN A 251 -1.00 -4.08 -0.85
N ALA A 252 -2.17 -3.45 -0.72
CA ALA A 252 -3.33 -3.97 0.00
C ALA A 252 -4.42 -4.44 -0.98
N PHE A 253 -4.93 -5.66 -0.81
CA PHE A 253 -5.86 -6.23 -1.78
C PHE A 253 -7.33 -6.03 -1.43
N VAL A 254 -7.78 -4.80 -1.67
CA VAL A 254 -9.18 -4.48 -1.98
C VAL A 254 -9.24 -4.12 -3.46
N ALA A 255 -10.25 -4.61 -4.18
CA ALA A 255 -10.43 -4.34 -5.60
C ALA A 255 -11.85 -3.85 -5.87
N ALA A 256 -12.06 -3.25 -7.03
CA ALA A 256 -13.38 -2.82 -7.48
C ALA A 256 -13.74 -3.49 -8.80
N ASP A 257 -15.04 -3.61 -9.07
CA ASP A 257 -15.54 -3.96 -10.39
C ASP A 257 -15.59 -2.75 -11.33
N GLY A 258 -16.02 -2.95 -12.57
CA GLY A 258 -16.13 -1.87 -13.57
C GLY A 258 -17.17 -0.79 -13.24
N ALA A 259 -18.06 -1.04 -12.26
CA ALA A 259 -19.03 -0.06 -11.76
C ALA A 259 -18.52 0.68 -10.51
N GLY A 260 -17.35 0.31 -9.99
CA GLY A 260 -16.76 0.90 -8.79
C GLY A 260 -17.20 0.23 -7.47
N GLN A 261 -17.92 -0.89 -7.51
CA GLN A 261 -18.28 -1.62 -6.30
C GLN A 261 -17.04 -2.31 -5.72
N MET A 262 -16.67 -1.93 -4.50
CA MET A 262 -15.55 -2.55 -3.78
C MET A 262 -15.88 -3.99 -3.38
N SER A 263 -14.85 -4.83 -3.40
CA SER A 263 -14.91 -6.23 -2.99
C SER A 263 -13.63 -6.63 -2.25
N ASN A 264 -13.80 -7.53 -1.29
CA ASN A 264 -12.71 -8.13 -0.54
C ASN A 264 -12.12 -9.27 -1.37
N VAL A 265 -10.82 -9.23 -1.60
CA VAL A 265 -10.12 -10.22 -2.42
C VAL A 265 -9.13 -11.00 -1.55
N ASN A 266 -9.06 -12.31 -1.76
CA ASN A 266 -8.10 -13.14 -1.05
C ASN A 266 -6.65 -12.75 -1.41
N ALA A 267 -5.83 -12.49 -0.39
CA ALA A 267 -4.48 -12.00 -0.59
C ALA A 267 -3.54 -12.99 -1.30
N ASP A 268 -3.67 -14.30 -0.99
CA ASP A 268 -2.88 -15.33 -1.65
C ASP A 268 -3.23 -15.37 -3.15
N THR A 269 -4.51 -15.31 -3.50
CA THR A 269 -4.93 -15.29 -4.92
C THR A 269 -4.41 -14.03 -5.63
N ALA A 270 -4.54 -12.87 -4.98
CA ALA A 270 -4.12 -11.60 -5.55
C ALA A 270 -2.61 -11.49 -5.76
N VAL A 271 -1.79 -12.00 -4.83
CA VAL A 271 -0.33 -11.97 -5.00
C VAL A 271 0.12 -12.88 -6.13
N GLY A 272 -0.51 -14.05 -6.30
CA GLY A 272 -0.18 -14.96 -7.39
C GLY A 272 -0.51 -14.38 -8.76
N GLU A 273 -1.69 -13.78 -8.90
CA GLU A 273 -2.09 -13.10 -10.14
C GLU A 273 -1.19 -11.89 -10.44
N LEU A 274 -0.79 -11.14 -9.41
CA LEU A 274 0.12 -10.02 -9.55
C LEU A 274 1.53 -10.46 -9.95
N ALA A 275 2.07 -11.50 -9.31
CA ALA A 275 3.37 -12.07 -9.64
C ALA A 275 3.41 -12.55 -11.10
N ALA A 276 2.36 -13.25 -11.54
CA ALA A 276 2.23 -13.66 -12.93
C ALA A 276 2.17 -12.46 -13.90
N ALA A 277 1.37 -11.44 -13.59
CA ALA A 277 1.24 -10.25 -14.44
C ALA A 277 2.53 -9.41 -14.53
N LEU A 278 3.36 -9.45 -13.48
CA LEU A 278 4.68 -8.82 -13.44
C LEU A 278 5.77 -9.66 -14.11
N GLY A 279 5.52 -10.94 -14.42
CA GLY A 279 6.57 -11.87 -14.86
C GLY A 279 7.63 -12.06 -13.76
N ALA A 280 7.18 -12.14 -12.50
CA ALA A 280 8.07 -12.16 -11.35
C ALA A 280 9.00 -13.38 -11.35
N GLU A 281 10.23 -13.15 -10.92
CA GLU A 281 11.23 -14.19 -10.73
C GLU A 281 10.81 -15.24 -9.70
N LYS A 282 10.43 -14.74 -8.52
CA LYS A 282 10.10 -15.54 -7.36
C LYS A 282 8.87 -14.94 -6.68
N LEU A 283 7.93 -15.79 -6.31
CA LEU A 283 6.83 -15.46 -5.41
C LEU A 283 7.08 -16.12 -4.06
N ILE A 284 7.17 -15.34 -2.99
CA ILE A 284 7.37 -15.86 -1.63
C ILE A 284 6.12 -15.61 -0.79
N LEU A 285 5.55 -16.68 -0.24
CA LEU A 285 4.46 -16.63 0.72
C LEU A 285 5.03 -16.83 2.13
N LEU A 286 5.07 -15.75 2.93
CA LEU A 286 5.40 -15.84 4.36
C LEU A 286 4.21 -16.38 5.15
N THR A 287 4.39 -17.51 5.82
CA THR A 287 3.32 -18.22 6.54
C THR A 287 3.67 -18.44 8.01
N ASP A 288 2.77 -19.07 8.76
CA ASP A 288 2.99 -19.49 10.14
C ASP A 288 3.31 -20.98 10.29
N VAL A 289 3.69 -21.63 9.18
CA VAL A 289 4.15 -23.01 9.11
C VAL A 289 5.51 -23.10 8.44
N VAL A 290 6.20 -24.22 8.65
CA VAL A 290 7.57 -24.44 8.15
C VAL A 290 7.65 -24.59 6.62
N GLY A 291 6.56 -25.00 5.98
CA GLY A 291 6.50 -25.32 4.55
C GLY A 291 5.50 -26.44 4.29
N ILE A 292 5.75 -27.25 3.27
CA ILE A 292 4.99 -28.47 2.94
C ILE A 292 5.71 -29.65 3.58
N LEU A 293 4.97 -30.41 4.39
CA LEU A 293 5.46 -31.62 5.05
C LEU A 293 4.93 -32.86 4.33
N GLU A 294 5.77 -33.87 4.13
CA GLU A 294 5.36 -35.19 3.60
C GLU A 294 4.54 -35.98 4.62
N ASP A 295 4.84 -35.78 5.91
CA ASP A 295 4.07 -36.23 7.07
C ASP A 295 3.82 -35.06 8.03
N ARG A 296 2.55 -34.75 8.27
CA ARG A 296 2.15 -33.61 9.10
C ARG A 296 2.67 -33.70 10.54
N ASP A 297 2.79 -34.91 11.06
CA ASP A 297 3.17 -35.14 12.45
C ASP A 297 4.70 -35.21 12.62
N ASP A 298 5.46 -35.17 11.51
CA ASP A 298 6.92 -35.16 11.49
C ASP A 298 7.47 -33.85 10.89
N PRO A 299 7.96 -32.91 11.73
CA PRO A 299 8.60 -31.69 11.27
C PRO A 299 9.86 -31.90 10.43
N GLU A 300 10.54 -33.05 10.52
CA GLU A 300 11.71 -33.36 9.71
C GLU A 300 11.36 -33.78 8.28
N SER A 301 10.07 -34.06 8.02
CA SER A 301 9.55 -34.42 6.70
C SER A 301 9.32 -33.22 5.77
N LEU A 302 10.00 -32.09 6.03
CA LEU A 302 9.91 -30.88 5.21
C LEU A 302 10.46 -31.14 3.80
N GLU A 303 9.59 -30.98 2.82
CA GLU A 303 9.96 -30.98 1.41
C GLU A 303 10.64 -29.64 1.10
N LYS A 304 11.96 -29.62 0.94
CA LYS A 304 12.70 -28.38 0.63
C LYS A 304 12.42 -27.89 -0.80
N GLU A 305 12.34 -28.82 -1.74
CA GLU A 305 12.02 -28.54 -3.14
C GLU A 305 11.05 -29.59 -3.68
N ILE A 306 10.03 -29.15 -4.41
CA ILE A 306 8.97 -30.03 -4.93
C ILE A 306 8.43 -29.49 -6.27
N ASP A 307 8.09 -30.37 -7.20
CA ASP A 307 7.50 -29.96 -8.48
C ASP A 307 5.96 -29.88 -8.45
N ILE A 308 5.36 -29.30 -9.48
CA ILE A 308 3.91 -29.17 -9.62
C ILE A 308 3.20 -30.54 -9.59
N GLU A 309 3.79 -31.59 -10.18
CA GLU A 309 3.15 -32.90 -10.27
C GLU A 309 3.03 -33.54 -8.89
N ARG A 310 4.12 -33.53 -8.13
CA ARG A 310 4.19 -34.06 -6.78
C ARG A 310 3.30 -33.28 -5.82
N VAL A 311 3.28 -31.95 -5.92
CA VAL A 311 2.37 -31.10 -5.14
C VAL A 311 0.91 -31.47 -5.39
N LYS A 312 0.51 -31.63 -6.66
CA LYS A 312 -0.87 -32.03 -7.02
C LYS A 312 -1.21 -33.40 -6.44
N LYS A 313 -0.28 -34.35 -6.53
CA LYS A 313 -0.45 -35.70 -5.95
C LYS A 313 -0.63 -35.64 -4.43
N MET A 314 0.16 -34.84 -3.73
CA MET A 314 0.03 -34.65 -2.27
C MET A 314 -1.31 -34.02 -1.88
N MET A 315 -1.89 -33.15 -2.72
CA MET A 315 -3.24 -32.64 -2.52
C MET A 315 -4.31 -33.73 -2.70
N GLU A 316 -4.17 -34.60 -3.70
CA GLU A 316 -5.08 -35.74 -3.94
C GLU A 316 -4.99 -36.81 -2.84
N GLU A 317 -3.78 -37.06 -2.34
CA GLU A 317 -3.50 -37.97 -1.22
C GLU A 317 -4.00 -37.41 0.13
N GLY A 318 -4.47 -36.15 0.18
CA GLY A 318 -4.98 -35.52 1.39
C GLY A 318 -3.90 -35.12 2.39
N LYS A 319 -2.63 -35.04 1.97
CA LYS A 319 -1.52 -34.58 2.81
C LYS A 319 -1.50 -33.06 2.97
N ILE A 320 -1.94 -32.34 1.93
CA ILE A 320 -2.10 -30.89 1.95
C ILE A 320 -3.57 -30.55 2.23
N ILE A 321 -3.84 -29.95 3.39
CA ILE A 321 -5.20 -29.68 3.88
C ILE A 321 -5.42 -28.22 4.30
N ASP A 322 -6.68 -27.88 4.59
CA ASP A 322 -7.11 -26.62 5.18
C ASP A 322 -6.56 -25.37 4.45
N GLY A 323 -5.93 -24.46 5.21
CA GLY A 323 -5.38 -23.20 4.73
C GLY A 323 -4.16 -23.33 3.83
N MET A 324 -3.56 -24.53 3.71
CA MET A 324 -2.45 -24.77 2.80
C MET A 324 -2.91 -24.95 1.35
N ILE A 325 -4.11 -25.52 1.14
CA ILE A 325 -4.69 -25.71 -0.19
C ILE A 325 -4.73 -24.42 -1.02
N PRO A 326 -5.28 -23.28 -0.52
CA PRO A 326 -5.30 -22.05 -1.31
C PRO A 326 -3.90 -21.50 -1.61
N LYS A 327 -2.93 -21.67 -0.70
CA LYS A 327 -1.54 -21.21 -0.89
C LYS A 327 -0.84 -21.99 -1.98
N VAL A 328 -0.94 -23.31 -1.92
CA VAL A 328 -0.39 -24.21 -2.92
C VAL A 328 -1.06 -24.00 -4.29
N LYS A 329 -2.39 -23.82 -4.33
CA LYS A 329 -3.10 -23.47 -5.56
C LYS A 329 -2.63 -22.15 -6.16
N CYS A 330 -2.36 -21.14 -5.32
CA CYS A 330 -1.76 -19.88 -5.76
C CYS A 330 -0.38 -20.11 -6.38
N CYS A 331 0.51 -20.84 -5.71
CA CYS A 331 1.85 -21.15 -6.21
C CYS A 331 1.80 -21.85 -7.57
N VAL A 332 1.06 -22.97 -7.67
CA VAL A 332 0.92 -23.74 -8.92
C VAL A 332 0.34 -22.88 -10.05
N ARG A 333 -0.68 -22.06 -9.76
CA ARG A 333 -1.28 -21.17 -10.77
C ARG A 333 -0.31 -20.08 -11.23
N SER A 334 0.53 -19.57 -10.34
CA SER A 334 1.53 -18.54 -10.66
C SER A 334 2.65 -19.10 -11.52
N LEU A 335 3.17 -20.29 -11.18
CA LEU A 335 4.16 -21.02 -11.97
C LEU A 335 3.66 -21.30 -13.39
N ALA A 336 2.43 -21.82 -13.49
CA ALA A 336 1.79 -22.11 -14.79
C ALA A 336 1.59 -20.87 -15.68
N ARG A 337 1.74 -19.66 -15.13
CA ARG A 337 1.61 -18.38 -15.82
C ARG A 337 2.94 -17.63 -16.00
N GLY A 338 4.06 -18.29 -15.73
CA GLY A 338 5.40 -17.80 -16.07
C GLY A 338 6.20 -17.24 -14.90
N VAL A 339 5.73 -17.34 -13.66
CA VAL A 339 6.61 -17.14 -12.48
C VAL A 339 7.64 -18.27 -12.45
N ARG A 340 8.93 -17.97 -12.27
CA ARG A 340 9.98 -19.02 -12.34
C ARG A 340 9.97 -19.95 -11.13
N THR A 341 9.88 -19.39 -9.93
CA THR A 341 9.85 -20.16 -8.68
C THR A 341 8.82 -19.60 -7.71
N THR A 342 8.25 -20.45 -6.87
CA THR A 342 7.39 -20.00 -5.77
C THR A 342 7.86 -20.66 -4.49
N SER A 343 7.78 -19.98 -3.34
CA SER A 343 8.22 -20.54 -2.07
C SER A 343 7.19 -20.30 -0.98
N ILE A 344 6.94 -21.31 -0.16
CA ILE A 344 6.15 -21.21 1.08
C ILE A 344 7.14 -21.25 2.24
N VAL A 345 7.27 -20.13 2.94
CA VAL A 345 8.36 -19.88 3.89
C VAL A 345 7.81 -19.66 5.30
N ASP A 346 8.58 -20.08 6.32
CA ASP A 346 8.25 -19.82 7.72
C ASP A 346 8.51 -18.36 8.10
N GLY A 347 7.46 -17.55 8.14
CA GLY A 347 7.51 -16.15 8.57
C GLY A 347 7.69 -15.98 10.08
N ARG A 348 7.82 -17.06 10.86
CA ARG A 348 8.16 -17.02 12.29
C ARG A 348 9.67 -17.02 12.52
N LEU A 349 10.46 -17.37 11.51
CA LEU A 349 11.91 -17.30 11.57
C LEU A 349 12.38 -15.87 11.27
N GLU A 350 13.28 -15.39 12.11
CA GLU A 350 13.98 -14.12 11.88
C GLU A 350 14.82 -14.23 10.60
N HIS A 351 14.80 -13.18 9.78
CA HIS A 351 15.50 -13.13 8.50
C HIS A 351 15.11 -14.22 7.49
N SER A 352 13.89 -14.77 7.61
CA SER A 352 13.38 -15.81 6.71
C SER A 352 13.41 -15.43 5.23
N LEU A 353 13.23 -14.16 4.87
CA LEU A 353 13.34 -13.70 3.48
C LEU A 353 14.78 -13.75 2.97
N LEU A 354 15.76 -13.33 3.79
CA LEU A 354 17.17 -13.39 3.43
C LEU A 354 17.65 -14.84 3.34
N LEU A 355 17.23 -15.69 4.28
CA LEU A 355 17.53 -17.12 4.24
C LEU A 355 17.00 -17.75 2.95
N GLU A 356 15.75 -17.47 2.58
CA GLU A 356 15.15 -17.99 1.34
C GLU A 356 15.84 -17.51 0.06
N ILE A 357 16.37 -16.28 0.03
CA ILE A 357 16.90 -15.67 -1.20
C ILE A 357 18.43 -15.84 -1.32
N LEU A 358 19.15 -15.85 -0.19
CA LEU A 358 20.61 -15.75 -0.15
C LEU A 358 21.29 -17.01 0.38
N THR A 359 20.55 -18.10 0.63
CA THR A 359 21.12 -19.38 1.05
C THR A 359 20.59 -20.53 0.21
N ASP A 360 21.40 -21.57 0.04
CA ASP A 360 21.00 -22.78 -0.70
C ASP A 360 20.01 -23.65 0.10
N GLU A 361 20.02 -23.56 1.43
CA GLU A 361 19.11 -24.35 2.27
C GLU A 361 17.66 -23.85 2.22
N GLY A 362 17.46 -22.55 1.94
CA GLY A 362 16.15 -21.91 1.97
C GLY A 362 15.55 -21.80 3.38
N ALA A 363 14.32 -21.28 3.46
CA ALA A 363 13.59 -21.13 4.73
C ALA A 363 12.18 -21.78 4.70
N GLY A 364 11.97 -22.70 3.77
CA GLY A 364 10.74 -23.47 3.66
C GLY A 364 10.74 -24.37 2.43
N THR A 365 9.60 -24.45 1.75
CA THR A 365 9.43 -25.27 0.55
C THR A 365 9.42 -24.42 -0.71
N MET A 366 10.35 -24.67 -1.60
CA MET A 366 10.34 -24.13 -2.96
C MET A 366 9.55 -25.06 -3.89
N ILE A 367 8.62 -24.49 -4.66
CA ILE A 367 7.84 -25.19 -5.68
C ILE A 367 8.31 -24.71 -7.06
N THR A 368 8.68 -25.67 -7.90
CA THR A 368 9.17 -25.45 -9.27
C THR A 368 8.20 -25.99 -10.31
N GLY A 369 8.24 -25.39 -11.51
CA GLY A 369 7.26 -25.58 -12.59
C GLY A 369 7.49 -26.80 -13.47
#